data_AF-A0A094GEN9-F1
#
_entry.id   AF-A0A094GEN9-F1
#
_cell.length_a   1.000
_cell.length_b   1.000
_cell.length_c   1.000
_cell.angle_alpha   90.00
_cell.angle_beta   90.00
_cell.angle_gamma   90.00
#
_symmetry.space_group_name_H-M   'P 1'
#
loop_
_entity.id
_entity.type
_entity.pdbx_description
1 polymer ?
#
loop_
_entity_poly.entity_id
_entity_poly.type
_entity_poly.pdbx_seq_one_letter_code
_entity_poly.pdbx_strand_id
1 'polypeptide(L)'
;MGTQNPSRAELQRRRAQSERDRELQRRREQSERDRRNDQILQLTVEALQLRLSRATVLHSKPAPSIGTNSSAGAANSDTMAEAPSAREKSRRAFDSLFNNEKFSDVKLLIGESKTAFPAHRVVLGIRSSYFDDALQSEFKEAHTTEFIFEKDSPHALWRVLQYMYTGYYADDSS
;
A
#
# COMPACT_ATOMS: atom_id res chain seq x y z
N MET A 1 43.05 -51.18 -0.55
CA MET A 1 41.60 -50.93 -0.44
C MET A 1 41.21 -49.99 -1.58
N GLY A 2 40.85 -50.53 -2.75
CA GLY A 2 40.60 -49.72 -3.95
C GLY A 2 39.25 -49.03 -3.88
N THR A 3 39.23 -47.69 -3.88
CA THR A 3 38.00 -46.91 -4.04
C THR A 3 37.56 -47.00 -5.50
N GLN A 4 36.56 -47.84 -5.79
CA GLN A 4 35.94 -47.87 -7.11
C GLN A 4 35.29 -46.50 -7.38
N ASN A 5 35.61 -45.89 -8.52
CA ASN A 5 35.01 -44.62 -8.91
C ASN A 5 33.50 -44.80 -9.14
N PRO A 6 32.66 -43.91 -8.60
CA PRO A 6 31.20 -44.03 -8.71
C PRO A 6 30.76 -43.94 -10.17
N SER A 7 29.76 -44.75 -10.52
CA SER A 7 29.22 -44.78 -11.89
C SER A 7 28.60 -43.44 -12.29
N ARG A 8 28.54 -43.15 -13.59
CA ARG A 8 27.94 -41.92 -14.13
C ARG A 8 26.48 -41.73 -13.68
N ALA A 9 25.73 -42.82 -13.58
CA ALA A 9 24.34 -42.82 -13.12
C ALA A 9 24.22 -42.47 -11.62
N GLU A 10 25.18 -42.90 -10.80
CA GLU A 10 25.21 -42.59 -9.38
C GLU A 10 25.57 -41.12 -9.13
N LEU A 11 26.55 -40.59 -9.87
CA LEU A 11 26.89 -39.16 -9.84
C LEU A 11 25.69 -38.27 -10.23
N GLN A 12 24.92 -38.66 -11.24
CA GLN A 12 23.70 -37.95 -11.64
C GLN A 12 22.64 -37.95 -10.53
N ARG A 13 22.41 -39.10 -9.87
CA ARG A 13 21.46 -39.18 -8.75
C ARG A 13 21.87 -38.28 -7.59
N ARG A 14 23.17 -38.28 -7.22
CA ARG A 14 23.69 -37.44 -6.13
C ARG A 14 23.54 -35.95 -6.42
N ARG A 15 23.76 -35.52 -7.67
CA ARG A 15 23.54 -34.13 -8.10
C ARG A 15 22.07 -33.75 -8.01
N ALA A 16 21.17 -34.56 -8.56
CA ALA A 16 19.73 -34.31 -8.49
C ALA A 16 19.20 -34.29 -7.05
N GLN A 17 19.75 -35.11 -6.17
CA GLN A 17 19.40 -35.10 -4.75
C GLN A 17 19.91 -33.85 -4.04
N SER A 18 21.17 -33.46 -4.28
CA SER A 18 21.71 -32.21 -3.75
C SER A 18 20.94 -30.98 -4.23
N GLU A 19 20.43 -30.97 -5.47
CA GLU A 19 19.63 -29.87 -6.00
C GLU A 19 18.27 -29.78 -5.31
N ARG A 20 17.60 -30.92 -5.11
CA ARG A 20 16.33 -30.98 -4.35
C ARG A 20 16.49 -30.53 -2.91
N ASP A 21 17.56 -30.95 -2.25
CA ASP A 21 17.82 -30.56 -0.86
C ASP A 21 18.08 -29.05 -0.74
N ARG A 22 18.83 -28.47 -1.69
CA ARG A 22 19.04 -27.01 -1.77
C ARG A 22 17.74 -26.27 -2.03
N GLU A 23 16.87 -26.77 -2.91
CA GLU A 23 15.58 -26.15 -3.18
C GLU A 23 14.67 -26.21 -1.94
N LEU A 24 14.60 -27.36 -1.27
CA LEU A 24 13.84 -27.52 -0.02
C LEU A 24 14.33 -26.56 1.07
N GLN A 25 15.65 -26.41 1.20
CA GLN A 25 16.22 -25.47 2.16
C GLN A 25 15.83 -24.02 1.82
N ARG A 26 15.92 -23.60 0.56
CA ARG A 26 15.45 -22.28 0.12
C ARG A 26 13.97 -22.06 0.40
N ARG A 27 13.12 -23.07 0.14
CA ARG A 27 11.67 -23.00 0.44
C ARG A 27 11.39 -22.84 1.93
N ARG A 28 12.14 -23.54 2.78
CA ARG A 28 12.01 -23.42 4.24
C ARG A 28 12.45 -22.04 4.71
N GLU A 29 13.59 -21.56 4.25
CA GLU A 29 14.10 -20.22 4.59
C GLU A 29 13.14 -19.12 4.14
N GLN A 30 12.55 -19.25 2.95
CA GLN A 30 11.52 -18.32 2.46
C GLN A 30 10.26 -18.36 3.35
N SER A 31 9.75 -19.56 3.66
CA SER A 31 8.58 -19.71 4.54
C SER A 31 8.81 -19.12 5.94
N GLU A 32 10.02 -19.26 6.50
CA GLU A 32 10.38 -18.66 7.79
C GLU A 32 10.47 -17.13 7.72
N ARG A 33 10.98 -16.58 6.61
CA ARG A 33 10.97 -15.12 6.38
C ARG A 33 9.54 -14.60 6.27
N ASP A 34 8.69 -15.28 5.51
CA ASP A 34 7.29 -14.89 5.33
C ASP A 34 6.55 -14.92 6.68
N ARG A 35 6.76 -15.97 7.51
CA ARG A 35 6.21 -16.03 8.89
C ARG A 35 6.67 -14.86 9.76
N ARG A 36 7.95 -14.49 9.70
CA ARG A 36 8.48 -13.35 10.46
C ARG A 36 7.87 -12.03 10.00
N ASN A 37 7.74 -11.85 8.69
CA ASN A 37 7.12 -10.66 8.11
C ASN A 37 5.65 -10.56 8.54
N ASP A 38 4.90 -11.67 8.46
CA ASP A 38 3.50 -11.73 8.94
C ASP A 38 3.40 -11.40 10.43
N GLN A 39 4.32 -11.92 11.26
CA GLN A 39 4.35 -11.64 12.68
C GLN A 39 4.66 -10.16 12.97
N ILE A 40 5.58 -9.54 12.22
CA ILE A 40 5.90 -8.11 12.33
C ILE A 40 4.69 -7.26 11.93
N LEU A 41 4.03 -7.60 10.83
CA LEU A 41 2.80 -6.93 10.38
C LEU A 41 1.69 -7.04 11.44
N GLN A 42 1.55 -8.20 12.08
CA GLN A 42 0.57 -8.39 13.13
C GLN A 42 0.88 -7.54 14.37
N LEU A 43 2.13 -7.53 14.84
CA LEU A 43 2.57 -6.73 15.99
C LEU A 43 2.42 -5.22 15.74
N THR A 44 2.73 -4.77 14.51
CA THR A 44 2.58 -3.35 14.14
C THR A 44 1.12 -2.92 14.10
N VAL A 45 0.23 -3.76 13.56
CA VAL A 45 -1.23 -3.51 13.59
C VAL A 45 -1.75 -3.45 15.03
N GLU A 46 -1.33 -4.38 15.89
CA GLU A 46 -1.72 -4.41 17.31
C GLU A 46 -1.25 -3.15 18.05
N ALA A 47 0.00 -2.73 17.86
CA ALA A 47 0.53 -1.50 18.45
C ALA A 47 -0.24 -0.25 17.98
N LEU A 48 -0.65 -0.20 16.71
CA LEU A 48 -1.46 0.89 16.18
C LEU A 48 -2.86 0.92 16.81
N GLN A 49 -3.50 -0.24 16.95
CA GLN A 49 -4.79 -0.37 17.63
C GLN A 49 -4.72 0.10 19.08
N LEU A 50 -3.67 -0.27 19.81
CA LEU A 50 -3.47 0.18 21.20
C LEU A 50 -3.32 1.71 21.29
N ARG A 51 -2.56 2.33 20.38
CA ARG A 51 -2.40 3.80 20.32
C ARG A 51 -3.72 4.51 20.03
N LEU A 52 -4.51 4.00 19.09
CA LEU A 52 -5.83 4.53 18.75
C LEU A 52 -6.81 4.42 19.93
N SER A 53 -6.80 3.31 20.67
CA SER A 53 -7.66 3.12 21.85
C SER A 53 -7.35 4.09 22.99
N ARG A 54 -6.09 4.54 23.14
CA ARG A 54 -5.70 5.53 24.14
C ARG A 54 -6.14 6.96 23.77
N ALA A 55 -6.25 7.26 22.48
CA ALA A 55 -6.64 8.58 21.99
C ALA A 55 -8.13 8.90 22.18
N THR A 56 -9.01 7.90 22.28
CA THR A 56 -10.46 8.09 22.43
C THR A 56 -10.91 8.36 23.86
N VAL A 57 -10.05 8.22 24.87
CA VAL A 57 -10.40 8.45 26.29
C VAL A 57 -10.32 9.93 26.71
N LEU A 58 -9.71 10.81 25.89
CA LEU A 58 -9.53 12.23 26.27
C LEU A 58 -10.66 13.19 25.84
N HIS A 59 -11.76 12.70 25.24
CA HIS A 59 -12.86 13.57 24.80
C HIS A 59 -14.24 12.97 25.10
N SER A 60 -14.63 12.90 26.38
CA SER A 60 -16.04 12.87 26.76
C SER A 60 -16.43 14.22 27.38
N LYS A 61 -16.83 15.16 26.52
CA LYS A 61 -17.62 16.33 26.93
C LYS A 61 -19.06 16.06 26.47
N PRO A 62 -20.04 15.92 27.37
CA PRO A 62 -21.41 15.67 26.95
C PRO A 62 -22.00 16.95 26.37
N ALA A 63 -22.53 16.87 25.14
CA ALA A 63 -23.32 17.95 24.55
C ALA A 63 -24.80 17.81 24.97
N PRO A 64 -25.53 18.91 25.20
CA PRO A 64 -26.90 18.88 25.70
C PRO A 64 -27.92 18.60 24.58
N SER A 65 -28.99 17.88 24.95
CA SER A 65 -30.15 17.55 24.13
C SER A 65 -31.22 18.63 24.16
N ILE A 66 -31.62 19.12 22.99
CA ILE A 66 -32.86 19.86 22.67
C ILE A 66 -33.24 19.30 21.28
N GLY A 67 -34.42 18.78 20.94
CA GLY A 67 -35.78 18.95 21.44
C GLY A 67 -36.67 19.25 20.20
N THR A 68 -37.28 18.19 19.63
CA THR A 68 -38.53 18.06 18.83
C THR A 68 -38.85 19.11 17.72
N ASN A 69 -39.32 18.77 16.51
CA ASN A 69 -40.68 18.29 16.19
C ASN A 69 -40.76 17.73 14.75
N SER A 70 -41.70 16.81 14.53
CA SER A 70 -42.08 16.18 13.25
C SER A 70 -42.92 17.08 12.34
N SER A 71 -42.81 16.91 11.01
CA SER A 71 -43.99 16.92 10.12
C SER A 71 -43.71 16.23 8.79
N ALA A 72 -44.70 15.44 8.34
CA ALA A 72 -44.72 14.55 7.19
C ALA A 72 -44.64 15.23 5.82
N GLY A 73 -44.19 14.48 4.81
CA GLY A 73 -44.31 14.81 3.39
C GLY A 73 -43.77 13.66 2.53
N ALA A 74 -44.66 12.99 1.80
CA ALA A 74 -44.45 11.73 1.10
C ALA A 74 -43.76 11.84 -0.28
N ALA A 75 -43.40 10.66 -0.80
CA ALA A 75 -43.31 10.26 -2.22
C ALA A 75 -41.90 10.03 -2.84
N ASN A 76 -41.54 8.75 -2.86
CA ASN A 76 -41.10 7.92 -4.00
C ASN A 76 -39.99 8.40 -4.96
N SER A 77 -38.89 7.63 -5.01
CA SER A 77 -38.57 6.76 -6.16
C SER A 77 -37.35 5.90 -5.85
N ASP A 78 -37.48 4.60 -6.10
CA ASP A 78 -36.41 3.61 -6.00
C ASP A 78 -35.15 4.03 -6.75
N THR A 79 -34.07 4.27 -5.99
CA THR A 79 -32.72 4.04 -6.47
C THR A 79 -31.97 3.49 -5.28
N MET A 80 -31.91 2.16 -5.20
CA MET A 80 -30.99 1.48 -4.29
C MET A 80 -29.56 1.78 -4.77
N ALA A 81 -29.06 2.96 -4.40
CA ALA A 81 -27.63 3.18 -4.32
C ALA A 81 -27.14 2.30 -3.18
N GLU A 82 -26.80 1.05 -3.52
CA GLU A 82 -26.25 0.09 -2.58
C GLU A 82 -25.07 0.76 -1.85
N ALA A 83 -25.24 0.97 -0.54
CA ALA A 83 -24.26 1.68 0.24
C ALA A 83 -22.90 0.98 0.05
N PRO A 84 -21.84 1.71 -0.33
CA PRO A 84 -20.57 1.09 -0.66
C PRO A 84 -20.12 0.20 0.51
N SER A 85 -19.72 -1.03 0.17
CA SER A 85 -19.22 -1.99 1.14
C SER A 85 -18.16 -1.34 2.02
N ALA A 86 -17.98 -1.82 3.26
CA ALA A 86 -16.93 -1.30 4.14
C ALA A 86 -15.53 -1.35 3.47
N ARG A 87 -15.33 -2.32 2.56
CA ARG A 87 -14.12 -2.43 1.71
C ARG A 87 -14.04 -1.32 0.68
N GLU A 88 -15.11 -1.01 -0.05
CA GLU A 88 -15.14 0.13 -1.00
C GLU A 88 -14.89 1.47 -0.30
N LYS A 89 -15.51 1.69 0.86
CA LYS A 89 -15.31 2.91 1.66
C LYS A 89 -13.85 3.05 2.08
N SER A 90 -13.22 1.95 2.49
CA SER A 90 -11.80 1.93 2.86
C SER A 90 -10.89 2.20 1.66
N ARG A 91 -11.23 1.69 0.46
CA ARG A 91 -10.45 1.93 -0.77
C ARG A 91 -10.45 3.40 -1.20
N ARG A 92 -11.55 4.09 -0.93
CA ARG A 92 -11.78 5.51 -1.27
C ARG A 92 -11.34 6.50 -0.17
N ALA A 93 -10.73 6.00 0.90
CA ALA A 93 -10.36 6.83 2.06
C ALA A 93 -9.38 7.96 1.71
N PHE A 94 -8.64 7.83 0.61
CA PHE A 94 -7.66 8.82 0.16
C PHE A 94 -8.12 9.66 -1.04
N ASP A 95 -9.34 9.46 -1.56
CA ASP A 95 -9.84 10.16 -2.76
C ASP A 95 -9.69 11.69 -2.63
N SER A 96 -10.04 12.25 -1.47
CA SER A 96 -9.99 13.70 -1.22
C SER A 96 -8.58 14.29 -1.09
N LEU A 97 -7.55 13.43 -1.01
CA LEU A 97 -6.15 13.84 -0.89
C LEU A 97 -5.44 13.88 -2.25
N PHE A 98 -6.06 13.37 -3.32
CA PHE A 98 -5.46 13.41 -4.65
C PHE A 98 -5.31 14.87 -5.14
N ASN A 99 -4.09 15.24 -5.54
CA ASN A 99 -3.73 16.60 -5.97
C ASN A 99 -4.14 17.68 -4.96
N ASN A 100 -4.02 17.39 -3.67
CA ASN A 100 -4.36 18.28 -2.57
C ASN A 100 -3.12 18.52 -1.70
N GLU A 101 -2.84 19.78 -1.37
CA GLU A 101 -1.70 20.17 -0.53
C GLU A 101 -1.92 19.86 0.96
N LYS A 102 -3.17 19.57 1.36
CA LYS A 102 -3.49 19.34 2.77
C LYS A 102 -2.77 18.09 3.29
N PHE A 103 -1.81 18.28 4.20
CA PHE A 103 -0.94 17.25 4.77
C PHE A 103 0.08 16.66 3.78
N SER A 104 0.30 17.28 2.62
CA SER A 104 1.33 16.84 1.70
C SER A 104 2.71 17.04 2.30
N ASP A 105 3.54 16.01 2.27
CA ASP A 105 4.87 15.95 2.86
C ASP A 105 5.94 15.47 1.86
N VAL A 106 5.56 15.35 0.58
CA VAL A 106 6.44 15.02 -0.55
C VAL A 106 5.93 15.70 -1.82
N LYS A 107 6.84 16.08 -2.71
CA LYS A 107 6.51 16.66 -4.03
C LYS A 107 7.03 15.79 -5.17
N LEU A 108 6.23 15.64 -6.22
CA LEU A 108 6.65 15.01 -7.47
C LEU A 108 6.78 16.09 -8.53
N LEU A 109 7.95 16.22 -9.14
CA LEU A 109 8.21 17.12 -10.27
C LEU A 109 8.04 16.32 -11.55
N ILE A 110 6.98 16.61 -12.30
CA ILE A 110 6.53 15.81 -13.43
C ILE A 110 6.86 16.51 -14.76
N GLY A 111 7.50 15.78 -15.67
CA GLY A 111 7.85 16.20 -17.02
C GLY A 111 9.03 17.18 -17.07
N GLU A 112 9.39 17.59 -18.28
CA GLU A 112 10.48 18.55 -18.53
C GLU A 112 10.23 19.91 -17.88
N SER A 113 8.95 20.32 -17.77
CA SER A 113 8.55 21.57 -17.11
C SER A 113 8.61 21.50 -15.58
N LYS A 114 8.91 20.34 -15.00
CA LYS A 114 8.98 20.11 -13.54
C LYS A 114 7.73 20.58 -12.80
N THR A 115 6.57 20.29 -13.37
CA THR A 115 5.28 20.65 -12.78
C THR A 115 5.15 19.95 -11.43
N ALA A 116 5.03 20.73 -10.35
CA ALA A 116 4.97 20.20 -9.00
C ALA A 116 3.59 19.61 -8.71
N PHE A 117 3.58 18.37 -8.22
CA PHE A 117 2.40 17.67 -7.73
C PHE A 117 2.57 17.41 -6.22
N PRO A 118 1.71 17.97 -5.36
CA PRO A 118 1.75 17.69 -3.93
C PRO A 118 1.24 16.27 -3.65
N ALA A 119 1.97 15.52 -2.82
CA ALA A 119 1.61 14.15 -2.47
C ALA A 119 1.94 13.80 -1.01
N HIS A 120 1.55 12.60 -0.63
CA HIS A 120 1.58 12.08 0.73
C HIS A 120 2.41 10.81 0.77
N ARG A 121 3.53 10.85 1.53
CA ARG A 121 4.47 9.73 1.68
C ARG A 121 3.76 8.45 2.09
N VAL A 122 2.85 8.55 3.06
CA VAL A 122 2.09 7.41 3.57
C VAL A 122 1.22 6.75 2.48
N VAL A 123 0.60 7.53 1.59
CA VAL A 123 -0.23 6.98 0.51
C VAL A 123 0.65 6.30 -0.54
N LEU A 124 1.74 6.97 -0.94
CA LEU A 124 2.66 6.43 -1.94
C LEU A 124 3.34 5.14 -1.47
N GLY A 125 3.86 5.12 -0.24
CA GLY A 125 4.54 3.95 0.32
C GLY A 125 3.62 2.74 0.48
N ILE A 126 2.39 2.93 0.98
CA ILE A 126 1.41 1.83 1.10
C ILE A 126 1.02 1.27 -0.27
N ARG A 127 0.99 2.10 -1.31
CA ARG A 127 0.53 1.72 -2.66
C ARG A 127 1.67 1.27 -3.59
N SER A 128 2.93 1.46 -3.20
CA SER A 128 4.09 1.14 -4.03
C SER A 128 5.34 0.92 -3.19
N SER A 129 5.92 -0.29 -3.29
CA SER A 129 7.20 -0.60 -2.66
C SER A 129 8.34 0.27 -3.18
N TYR A 130 8.30 0.71 -4.44
CA TYR A 130 9.29 1.64 -4.98
C TYR A 130 9.34 2.95 -4.19
N PHE A 131 8.18 3.55 -3.93
CA PHE A 131 8.11 4.77 -3.14
C PHE A 131 8.43 4.51 -1.67
N ASP A 132 8.02 3.36 -1.12
CA ASP A 132 8.35 3.00 0.26
C ASP A 132 9.87 2.88 0.46
N ASP A 133 10.53 2.12 -0.40
CA ASP A 133 11.99 1.94 -0.37
C ASP A 133 12.71 3.27 -0.61
N ALA A 134 12.29 4.05 -1.60
CA ALA A 134 12.90 5.34 -1.90
C ALA A 134 12.78 6.35 -0.73
N LEU A 135 11.66 6.32 0.01
CA LEU A 135 11.40 7.21 1.13
C LEU A 135 12.06 6.77 2.45
N GLN A 136 12.48 5.50 2.56
CA GLN A 136 13.15 4.93 3.75
C GLN A 136 14.66 4.77 3.58
N SER A 137 15.15 4.76 2.34
CA SER A 137 16.57 4.62 2.03
C SER A 137 17.42 5.85 2.38
N GLU A 138 18.74 5.71 2.25
CA GLU A 138 19.68 6.84 2.28
C GLU A 138 19.73 7.61 0.94
N PHE A 139 18.78 7.36 0.02
CA PHE A 139 18.74 8.08 -1.27
C PHE A 139 18.37 9.55 -1.10
N LYS A 140 18.62 10.32 -2.16
CA LYS A 140 18.40 11.78 -2.16
C LYS A 140 16.94 12.10 -1.85
N GLU A 141 16.02 11.30 -2.37
CA GLU A 141 14.57 11.43 -2.27
C GLU A 141 14.09 11.37 -0.81
N ALA A 142 14.72 10.55 0.03
CA ALA A 142 14.42 10.49 1.46
C ALA A 142 14.79 11.78 2.20
N HIS A 143 15.80 12.51 1.71
CA HIS A 143 16.29 13.76 2.31
C HIS A 143 15.62 14.99 1.72
N THR A 144 15.44 15.03 0.40
CA THR A 144 14.85 16.18 -0.30
C THR A 144 13.33 16.15 -0.28
N THR A 145 12.70 15.00 -0.02
CA THR A 145 11.24 14.81 -0.11
C THR A 145 10.70 15.21 -1.49
N GLU A 146 11.51 15.04 -2.52
CA GLU A 146 11.22 15.42 -3.91
C GLU A 146 11.57 14.26 -4.84
N PHE A 147 10.62 13.88 -5.67
CA PHE A 147 10.83 12.91 -6.75
C PHE A 147 10.80 13.63 -8.09
N ILE A 148 11.73 13.30 -8.98
CA ILE A 148 11.88 13.97 -10.27
C ILE A 148 11.65 12.97 -11.39
N PHE A 149 10.62 13.23 -12.21
CA PHE A 149 10.26 12.40 -13.35
C PHE A 149 10.33 13.21 -14.64
N GLU A 150 11.55 13.40 -15.17
CA GLU A 150 11.78 14.26 -16.34
C GLU A 150 11.38 13.59 -17.67
N LYS A 151 11.56 12.27 -17.79
CA LYS A 151 11.40 11.55 -19.08
C LYS A 151 10.07 10.81 -19.23
N ASP A 152 9.31 10.71 -18.14
CA ASP A 152 8.06 9.99 -18.12
C ASP A 152 6.91 10.87 -18.65
N SER A 153 5.93 10.24 -19.29
CA SER A 153 4.74 10.96 -19.78
C SER A 153 3.98 11.57 -18.60
N PRO A 154 3.78 12.90 -18.57
CA PRO A 154 3.04 13.56 -17.49
C PRO A 154 1.62 13.02 -17.34
N HIS A 155 0.98 12.69 -18.46
CA HIS A 155 -0.34 12.09 -18.46
C HIS A 155 -0.33 10.69 -17.83
N ALA A 156 0.62 9.83 -18.21
CA ALA A 156 0.73 8.49 -17.64
C ALA A 156 0.98 8.54 -16.12
N LEU A 157 1.87 9.42 -15.67
CA LEU A 157 2.13 9.62 -14.24
C LEU A 157 0.90 10.12 -13.48
N TRP A 158 0.17 11.09 -14.04
CA TRP A 158 -1.07 11.56 -13.45
C TRP A 158 -2.07 10.41 -13.22
N ARG A 159 -2.20 9.51 -14.21
CA ARG A 159 -3.09 8.35 -14.14
C ARG A 159 -2.66 7.33 -13.11
N VAL A 160 -1.35 7.06 -13.02
CA VAL A 160 -0.79 6.19 -11.99
C VAL A 160 -1.04 6.78 -10.60
N LEU A 161 -0.78 8.07 -10.41
CA LEU A 161 -1.02 8.76 -9.13
C LEU A 161 -2.51 8.76 -8.79
N GLN A 162 -3.38 9.05 -9.75
CA GLN A 162 -4.83 8.99 -9.54
C GLN A 162 -5.27 7.60 -9.05
N TYR A 163 -4.73 6.55 -9.65
CA TYR A 163 -5.00 5.17 -9.23
C TYR A 163 -4.46 4.88 -7.82
N MET A 164 -3.29 5.41 -7.45
CA MET A 164 -2.74 5.23 -6.10
C MET A 164 -3.65 5.83 -5.03
N TYR A 165 -4.27 6.99 -5.27
CA TYR A 165 -5.17 7.61 -4.30
C TYR A 165 -6.57 6.98 -4.32
N THR A 166 -7.13 6.77 -5.52
CA THR A 166 -8.55 6.41 -5.66
C THR A 166 -8.81 4.92 -5.80
N GLY A 167 -7.80 4.16 -6.24
CA GLY A 167 -7.95 2.76 -6.61
C GLY A 167 -8.81 2.52 -7.86
N TYR A 168 -9.13 3.56 -8.62
CA TYR A 168 -9.87 3.48 -9.87
C TYR A 168 -9.00 3.92 -11.05
N TYR A 169 -9.13 3.18 -12.15
CA TYR A 169 -8.54 3.49 -13.44
C TYR A 169 -9.65 3.38 -14.48
N ALA A 170 -10.03 4.49 -15.11
CA ALA A 170 -11.09 4.52 -16.11
C ALA A 170 -10.43 4.50 -17.49
N ASP A 171 -10.31 3.36 -18.15
CA ASP A 171 -9.66 3.36 -19.47
C ASP A 171 -10.47 4.20 -20.47
N ASP A 172 -9.94 5.36 -20.86
CA ASP A 172 -10.63 6.32 -21.74
C ASP A 172 -10.50 5.92 -23.22
N SER A 173 -10.24 4.64 -23.50
CA SER A 173 -10.02 4.03 -24.82
C SER A 173 -11.34 3.73 -25.56
N SER A 174 -12.23 4.73 -25.65
CA SER A 174 -13.45 4.68 -26.47
C SER A 174 -13.29 5.47 -27.77
#